data_AF-A0A2V2WZE1-F1
#
_entry.id   AF-A0A2V2WZE1-F1
#
_cell.length_a   1.000
_cell.length_b   1.000
_cell.length_c   1.000
_cell.angle_alpha   90.00
_cell.angle_beta   90.00
_cell.angle_gamma   90.00
#
_symmetry.space_group_name_H-M   'P 1'
#
loop_
_entity.id
_entity.type
_entity.pdbx_description
1 polymer ?
#
loop_
_entity_poly.entity_id
_entity_poly.type
_entity_poly.pdbx_seq_one_letter_code
_entity_poly.pdbx_strand_id
1 'polypeptide(L)'
;MTTMQKVDATLARFDRKSPRAAYAQVCEEMGIHPQKSLSLLLSDAPRDWDKHRVLECKNFILGPKGCMALVPVLLCSRSLRRVSLPGCHVTDEFVAQLAETLQDHQCIRSVDLSDNPLVTVYSADPIIKLLRVNKNIVRFSLEGTHIGTNVANLINDLCDKNHEEVANYFADDYFRMKNIFNYLDGDGSGWVSLRGLVLNAPFPVLQEQLIERVALRRPRKRSDGTISVNTFLELVYYNYKTDVEIAKRAKEADTEYYNIIVNWKRLLDAMEGDGKKEMNELKKQRRNEEDDDEEDEEESMTDVPLPGKLPVLPPEDLFRLRIRSHELRPSEAREIVLAAMKLQIDADARCLAEAEEEEAEAARAAGSDDKKENTEDAASGEQRVVRLSIPCLRRAYRSVLQPEPLPRRFRFLQEHEEDYIPPMMRAGSRLISISKLSFLDSFRSSGGGSFVSQDESLGINPDETQTRWWGLPPAVVRLATKFFNKQVAKMPKRRQSKLVISPRTQRDNAMQKTAIPVTAFLGAKFVTDLETIHPRLLADKFLQYSIPIDVSTITLQEIVNCLNEYYVEVSVDKVFTLDQIRNMPVPTVQDTQSSTGNGKTEMSILDEI
;
A
#
# COMPACT_ATOMS: atom_id res chain seq x y z
N MET A 1 -39.64 6.47 8.34
CA MET A 1 -39.28 6.60 6.91
C MET A 1 -37.77 6.46 6.80
N THR A 2 -37.28 5.60 5.91
CA THR A 2 -35.85 5.59 5.55
C THR A 2 -35.50 6.88 4.81
N THR A 3 -34.24 7.30 4.82
CA THR A 3 -33.80 8.51 4.11
C THR A 3 -34.02 8.45 2.60
N MET A 4 -33.91 7.27 1.97
CA MET A 4 -34.33 7.12 0.56
C MET A 4 -35.82 7.42 0.36
N GLN A 5 -36.71 6.97 1.26
CA GLN A 5 -38.12 7.34 1.20
C GLN A 5 -38.33 8.84 1.37
N LYS A 6 -37.55 9.50 2.24
CA LYS A 6 -37.58 10.96 2.39
C LYS A 6 -37.12 11.65 1.11
N VAL A 7 -36.02 11.19 0.49
CA VAL A 7 -35.50 11.75 -0.76
C VAL A 7 -36.49 11.56 -1.91
N ASP A 8 -37.06 10.36 -2.06
CA ASP A 8 -38.03 10.07 -3.11
C ASP A 8 -39.31 10.89 -2.92
N ALA A 9 -39.78 11.04 -1.68
CA ALA A 9 -40.90 11.91 -1.36
C ALA A 9 -40.60 13.40 -1.66
N THR A 10 -39.40 13.88 -1.33
CA THR A 10 -39.00 15.27 -1.66
C THR A 10 -38.77 15.49 -3.15
N LEU A 11 -38.20 14.53 -3.86
CA LEU A 11 -38.05 14.59 -5.32
C LEU A 11 -39.40 14.52 -6.03
N ALA A 12 -40.35 13.72 -5.52
CA ALA A 12 -41.73 13.70 -6.00
C ALA A 12 -42.43 15.04 -5.74
N ARG A 13 -42.19 15.65 -4.57
CA ARG A 13 -42.67 17.01 -4.27
C ARG A 13 -42.10 18.07 -5.23
N PHE A 14 -40.87 17.87 -5.73
CA PHE A 14 -40.21 18.76 -6.68
C PHE A 14 -40.25 18.25 -8.13
N ASP A 15 -41.23 17.43 -8.52
CA ASP A 15 -41.25 16.85 -9.86
C ASP A 15 -41.18 17.92 -10.95
N ARG A 16 -40.22 17.72 -11.88
CA ARG A 16 -39.87 18.62 -13.00
C ARG A 16 -39.44 20.04 -12.61
N LYS A 17 -39.27 20.35 -11.32
CA LYS A 17 -38.76 21.66 -10.88
C LYS A 17 -37.25 21.73 -10.98
N SER A 18 -36.73 22.95 -11.16
CA SER A 18 -35.31 23.25 -11.01
C SER A 18 -34.94 23.36 -9.52
N PRO A 19 -33.68 23.15 -9.13
CA PRO A 19 -33.23 23.39 -7.75
C PRO A 19 -33.61 24.80 -7.24
N ARG A 20 -33.51 25.81 -8.11
CA ARG A 20 -33.93 27.18 -7.80
C ARG A 20 -35.43 27.30 -7.51
N ALA A 21 -36.27 26.70 -8.36
CA ALA A 21 -37.72 26.72 -8.18
C ALA A 21 -38.16 25.93 -6.94
N ALA A 22 -37.48 24.83 -6.64
CA ALA A 22 -37.70 24.05 -5.42
C ALA A 22 -37.35 24.88 -4.17
N TYR A 23 -36.22 25.57 -4.16
CA TYR A 23 -35.86 26.48 -3.06
C TYR A 23 -36.91 27.59 -2.88
N ALA A 24 -37.34 28.24 -3.96
CA ALA A 24 -38.36 29.29 -3.89
C ALA A 24 -39.70 28.77 -3.31
N GLN A 25 -40.12 27.56 -3.69
CA GLN A 25 -41.31 26.91 -3.11
C GLN A 25 -41.13 26.66 -1.60
N VAL A 26 -39.98 26.13 -1.18
CA VAL A 26 -39.73 25.89 0.25
C VAL A 26 -39.74 27.21 1.03
N CYS A 27 -39.18 28.29 0.46
CA CYS A 27 -39.25 29.62 1.06
C CYS A 27 -40.70 30.12 1.20
N GLU A 28 -41.52 29.96 0.17
CA GLU A 28 -42.94 30.35 0.19
C GLU A 28 -43.73 29.59 1.26
N GLU A 29 -43.55 28.26 1.35
CA GLU A 29 -44.19 27.43 2.37
C GLU A 29 -43.77 27.80 3.80
N MET A 30 -42.52 28.23 3.99
CA MET A 30 -41.99 28.69 5.27
C MET A 30 -42.31 30.16 5.57
N GLY A 31 -42.98 30.86 4.65
CA GLY A 31 -43.33 32.28 4.77
C GLY A 31 -42.13 33.22 4.78
N ILE A 32 -41.04 32.86 4.09
CA ILE A 32 -39.80 33.66 4.00
C ILE A 32 -39.55 34.13 2.57
N HIS A 33 -38.88 35.28 2.42
CA HIS A 33 -38.45 35.76 1.12
C HIS A 33 -37.17 35.06 0.67
N PRO A 34 -37.13 34.47 -0.55
CA PRO A 34 -35.95 33.80 -1.05
C PRO A 34 -34.80 34.79 -1.28
N GLN A 35 -33.63 34.47 -0.74
CA GLN A 35 -32.44 35.27 -0.95
C GLN A 35 -31.98 35.21 -2.42
N LYS A 36 -31.83 36.39 -3.04
CA LYS A 36 -31.49 36.52 -4.46
C LYS A 36 -30.14 35.88 -4.81
N SER A 37 -29.11 36.11 -4.00
CA SER A 37 -27.76 35.57 -4.22
C SER A 37 -27.74 34.04 -4.24
N LEU A 38 -28.44 33.42 -3.29
CA LEU A 38 -28.57 31.97 -3.22
C LEU A 38 -29.41 31.42 -4.39
N SER A 39 -30.48 32.12 -4.76
CA SER A 39 -31.31 31.72 -5.91
C SER A 39 -30.53 31.76 -7.23
N LEU A 40 -29.64 32.75 -7.40
CA LEU A 40 -28.75 32.86 -8.57
C LEU A 40 -27.69 31.75 -8.62
N LEU A 41 -27.20 31.34 -7.45
CA LEU A 41 -26.26 30.22 -7.33
C LEU A 41 -26.90 28.90 -7.78
N LEU A 42 -28.17 28.66 -7.44
CA LEU A 42 -28.89 27.45 -7.83
C LEU A 42 -29.24 27.42 -9.33
N SER A 43 -29.29 26.20 -9.89
CA SER A 43 -29.55 26.00 -11.32
C SER A 43 -31.03 26.23 -11.61
N ASP A 44 -31.32 26.82 -12.76
CA ASP A 44 -32.69 27.06 -13.23
C ASP A 44 -33.19 25.99 -14.21
N ALA A 45 -32.31 25.07 -14.62
CA ALA A 45 -32.71 23.98 -15.50
C ALA A 45 -33.56 22.94 -14.72
N PRO A 46 -34.64 22.41 -15.32
CA PRO A 46 -35.51 21.45 -14.66
C PRO A 46 -34.75 20.14 -14.40
N ARG A 47 -34.92 19.57 -13.19
CA ARG A 47 -34.25 18.34 -12.73
C ARG A 47 -32.72 18.39 -12.71
N ASP A 48 -32.12 19.58 -12.77
CA ASP A 48 -30.67 19.77 -12.82
C ASP A 48 -30.03 19.79 -11.42
N TRP A 49 -30.26 18.74 -10.63
CA TRP A 49 -29.75 18.59 -9.26
C TRP A 49 -28.28 18.21 -9.19
N ASP A 50 -27.72 17.67 -10.29
CA ASP A 50 -26.37 17.12 -10.34
C ASP A 50 -25.30 18.13 -10.77
N LYS A 51 -25.70 19.38 -11.04
CA LYS A 51 -24.79 20.43 -11.53
C LYS A 51 -23.88 21.00 -10.44
N HIS A 52 -24.37 21.07 -9.20
CA HIS A 52 -23.67 21.73 -8.10
C HIS A 52 -22.84 20.73 -7.30
N ARG A 53 -21.52 20.95 -7.22
CA ARG A 53 -20.61 20.16 -6.37
C ARG A 53 -20.24 20.89 -5.09
N VAL A 54 -20.12 22.21 -5.16
CA VAL A 54 -19.86 23.06 -4.00
C VAL A 54 -21.00 24.07 -3.84
N LEU A 55 -21.57 24.13 -2.64
CA LEU A 55 -22.53 25.16 -2.25
C LEU A 55 -21.85 26.08 -1.23
N GLU A 56 -21.36 27.22 -1.73
CA GLU A 56 -20.72 28.25 -0.92
C GLU A 56 -21.67 29.42 -0.67
N CYS A 57 -21.98 29.66 0.60
CA CYS A 57 -22.85 30.75 1.05
C CYS A 57 -22.09 31.81 1.87
N LYS A 58 -20.80 32.01 1.59
CA LYS A 58 -19.98 32.98 2.32
C LYS A 58 -20.60 34.39 2.20
N ASN A 59 -20.81 35.04 3.34
CA ASN A 59 -21.45 36.36 3.48
C ASN A 59 -22.96 36.39 3.14
N PHE A 60 -23.67 35.25 3.16
CA PHE A 60 -25.13 35.24 3.01
C PHE A 60 -25.81 35.31 4.37
N ILE A 61 -26.58 36.38 4.62
CA ILE A 61 -27.40 36.50 5.82
C ILE A 61 -28.73 35.76 5.59
N LEU A 62 -28.71 34.43 5.77
CA LEU A 62 -29.89 33.59 5.60
C LEU A 62 -30.83 33.66 6.81
N GLY A 63 -30.25 33.72 8.02
CA GLY A 63 -30.99 33.58 9.28
C GLY A 63 -31.49 32.14 9.51
N PRO A 64 -31.99 31.82 10.72
CA PRO A 64 -32.32 30.45 11.10
C PRO A 64 -33.33 29.78 10.16
N LYS A 65 -34.40 30.49 9.78
CA LYS A 65 -35.43 29.98 8.86
C LYS A 65 -34.91 29.83 7.42
N GLY A 66 -34.03 30.73 6.97
CA GLY A 66 -33.42 30.65 5.64
C GLY A 66 -32.50 29.43 5.52
N CYS A 67 -31.70 29.16 6.55
CA CYS A 67 -30.88 27.94 6.63
C CYS A 67 -31.78 26.69 6.58
N MET A 68 -32.88 26.65 7.35
CA MET A 68 -33.83 25.53 7.32
C MET A 68 -34.43 25.27 5.92
N ALA A 69 -34.64 26.32 5.11
CA ALA A 69 -35.13 26.18 3.75
C ALA A 69 -34.13 25.50 2.78
N LEU A 70 -32.84 25.44 3.14
CA LEU A 70 -31.83 24.72 2.35
C LEU A 70 -31.88 23.21 2.57
N VAL A 71 -32.38 22.72 3.70
CA VAL A 71 -32.34 21.30 4.07
C VAL A 71 -32.96 20.40 2.99
N PRO A 72 -34.15 20.69 2.42
CA PRO A 72 -34.73 19.88 1.34
C PRO A 72 -33.91 19.92 0.04
N VAL A 73 -33.23 21.03 -0.23
CA VAL A 73 -32.38 21.22 -1.42
C VAL A 73 -31.12 20.37 -1.28
N LEU A 74 -30.48 20.40 -0.11
CA LEU A 74 -29.33 19.57 0.21
C LEU A 74 -29.67 18.08 0.12
N LEU A 75 -30.81 17.67 0.67
CA LEU A 75 -31.28 16.28 0.65
C LEU A 75 -31.44 15.72 -0.78
N CYS A 76 -31.86 16.55 -1.73
CA CYS A 76 -32.06 16.13 -3.13
C CYS A 76 -30.77 16.15 -3.97
N SER A 77 -29.73 16.85 -3.51
CA SER A 77 -28.52 17.13 -4.32
C SER A 77 -27.51 15.99 -4.24
N ARG A 78 -27.58 15.06 -5.20
CA ARG A 78 -26.71 13.87 -5.24
C ARG A 78 -25.29 14.13 -5.76
N SER A 79 -25.01 15.28 -6.35
CA SER A 79 -23.65 15.66 -6.78
C SER A 79 -22.86 16.45 -5.72
N LEU A 80 -23.52 16.96 -4.69
CA LEU A 80 -22.92 17.92 -3.77
C LEU A 80 -21.83 17.26 -2.90
N ARG A 81 -20.65 17.86 -2.86
CA ARG A 81 -19.43 17.44 -2.15
C ARG A 81 -19.12 18.33 -0.96
N ARG A 82 -19.29 19.65 -1.10
CA ARG A 82 -19.10 20.61 -0.01
C ARG A 82 -20.32 21.48 0.20
N VAL A 83 -20.64 21.70 1.48
CA VAL A 83 -21.58 22.71 1.95
C VAL A 83 -20.82 23.67 2.86
N SER A 84 -20.75 24.94 2.50
CA SER A 84 -20.11 25.99 3.30
C SER A 84 -21.12 27.10 3.61
N LEU A 85 -21.44 27.24 4.89
CA LEU A 85 -22.39 28.22 5.44
C LEU A 85 -21.74 29.13 6.51
N PRO A 86 -20.55 29.72 6.27
CA PRO A 86 -19.90 30.51 7.28
C PRO A 86 -20.64 31.84 7.50
N GLY A 87 -20.83 32.23 8.75
CA GLY A 87 -21.49 33.50 9.10
C GLY A 87 -22.95 33.63 8.63
N CYS A 88 -23.65 32.51 8.42
CA CYS A 88 -25.03 32.50 7.91
C CYS A 88 -26.12 32.59 9.00
N HIS A 89 -25.72 32.82 10.26
CA HIS A 89 -26.57 32.74 11.46
C HIS A 89 -27.23 31.37 11.64
N VAL A 90 -26.43 30.31 11.48
CA VAL A 90 -26.82 28.92 11.73
C VAL A 90 -27.06 28.67 13.22
N THR A 91 -28.15 27.98 13.57
CA THR A 91 -28.53 27.63 14.96
C THR A 91 -28.32 26.14 15.24
N ASP A 92 -28.25 25.77 16.53
CA ASP A 92 -28.18 24.37 16.97
C ASP A 92 -29.31 23.49 16.40
N GLU A 93 -30.53 24.03 16.28
CA GLU A 93 -31.68 23.31 15.68
C GLU A 93 -31.43 22.95 14.22
N PHE A 94 -30.86 23.88 13.45
CA PHE A 94 -30.49 23.60 12.06
C PHE A 94 -29.40 22.54 12.00
N VAL A 95 -28.38 22.60 12.87
CA VAL A 95 -27.30 21.60 12.88
C VAL A 95 -27.84 20.21 13.19
N ALA A 96 -28.79 20.09 14.12
CA ALA A 96 -29.44 18.81 14.42
C ALA A 96 -30.20 18.25 13.20
N GLN A 97 -30.93 19.10 12.48
CA GLN A 97 -31.66 18.71 11.26
C GLN A 97 -30.70 18.39 10.10
N LEU A 98 -29.65 19.19 9.93
CA LEU A 98 -28.59 18.92 8.97
C LEU A 98 -27.95 17.57 9.26
N ALA A 99 -27.59 17.29 10.51
CA ALA A 99 -27.03 16.01 10.91
C ALA A 99 -27.97 14.83 10.60
N GLU A 100 -29.27 14.97 10.86
CA GLU A 100 -30.25 13.94 10.48
C GLU A 100 -30.30 13.72 8.95
N THR A 101 -30.27 14.80 8.16
CA THR A 101 -30.27 14.68 6.70
C THR A 101 -28.98 14.12 6.13
N LEU A 102 -27.85 14.44 6.76
CA LEU A 102 -26.53 14.02 6.31
C LEU A 102 -26.18 12.59 6.73
N GLN A 103 -26.87 11.98 7.70
CA GLN A 103 -26.55 10.62 8.18
C GLN A 103 -26.49 9.56 7.07
N ASP A 104 -27.38 9.65 6.07
CA ASP A 104 -27.39 8.74 4.93
C ASP A 104 -27.06 9.45 3.60
N HIS A 105 -26.59 10.70 3.67
CA HIS A 105 -26.25 11.43 2.46
C HIS A 105 -24.96 10.87 1.86
N GLN A 106 -25.05 10.40 0.63
CA GLN A 106 -23.99 9.60 0.01
C GLN A 106 -22.77 10.45 -0.39
N CYS A 107 -22.97 11.72 -0.73
CA CYS A 107 -21.98 12.46 -1.53
C CYS A 107 -21.27 13.61 -0.81
N ILE A 108 -21.82 14.14 0.27
CA ILE A 108 -21.23 15.29 0.96
C ILE A 108 -20.04 14.79 1.78
N ARG A 109 -18.90 15.44 1.59
CA ARG A 109 -17.61 15.07 2.18
C ARG A 109 -17.08 16.15 3.13
N SER A 110 -17.40 17.42 2.84
CA SER A 110 -16.99 18.57 3.63
C SER A 110 -18.19 19.42 4.03
N VAL A 111 -18.28 19.75 5.31
CA VAL A 111 -19.26 20.69 5.86
C VAL A 111 -18.51 21.78 6.60
N ASP A 112 -18.84 23.03 6.30
CA ASP A 112 -18.24 24.19 6.96
C ASP A 112 -19.34 25.08 7.55
N LEU A 113 -19.35 25.17 8.87
CA LEU A 113 -20.27 25.99 9.66
C LEU A 113 -19.51 27.04 10.48
N SER A 114 -18.30 27.43 10.07
CA SER A 114 -17.49 28.41 10.79
C SER A 114 -18.19 29.77 10.96
N ASP A 115 -17.73 30.58 11.91
CA ASP A 115 -18.23 31.94 12.19
C ASP A 115 -19.74 32.02 12.49
N ASN A 116 -20.33 30.94 13.01
CA ASN A 116 -21.73 30.92 13.45
C ASN A 116 -21.82 30.87 14.98
N PRO A 117 -21.98 32.01 15.67
CA PRO A 117 -21.99 32.05 17.13
C PRO A 117 -23.19 31.34 17.75
N LEU A 118 -24.29 31.15 17.01
CA LEU A 118 -25.48 30.42 17.51
C LEU A 118 -25.31 28.89 17.46
N VAL A 119 -24.17 28.39 16.99
CA VAL A 119 -23.75 26.99 17.09
C VAL A 119 -22.98 26.83 18.40
N THR A 120 -23.56 26.08 19.33
CA THR A 120 -23.05 25.90 20.68
C THR A 120 -22.74 24.43 20.97
N VAL A 121 -22.38 24.11 22.22
CA VAL A 121 -22.17 22.73 22.69
C VAL A 121 -23.35 21.79 22.40
N TYR A 122 -24.60 22.29 22.29
CA TYR A 122 -25.75 21.44 21.97
C TYR A 122 -25.67 20.82 20.57
N SER A 123 -24.95 21.44 19.63
CA SER A 123 -24.67 20.88 18.31
C SER A 123 -23.69 19.70 18.31
N ALA A 124 -22.89 19.52 19.37
CA ALA A 124 -21.82 18.54 19.40
C ALA A 124 -22.31 17.10 19.27
N ASP A 125 -23.34 16.71 20.05
CA ASP A 125 -23.87 15.34 20.05
C ASP A 125 -24.47 14.94 18.69
N PRO A 126 -25.30 15.77 18.02
CA PRO A 126 -25.74 15.52 16.65
C PRO A 126 -24.59 15.33 15.65
N ILE A 127 -23.55 16.18 15.71
CA ILE A 127 -22.38 16.09 14.81
C ILE A 127 -21.59 14.81 15.06
N ILE A 128 -21.32 14.46 16.31
CA ILE A 128 -20.58 13.24 16.65
C ILE A 128 -21.35 12.00 16.21
N LYS A 129 -22.67 11.97 16.41
CA LYS A 129 -23.54 10.88 15.91
C LYS A 129 -23.50 10.79 14.39
N LEU A 130 -23.58 11.92 13.70
CA LEU A 130 -23.45 11.98 12.24
C LEU A 130 -22.13 11.37 11.78
N LEU A 131 -20.99 11.81 12.32
CA LEU A 131 -19.67 11.35 11.87
C LEU A 131 -19.40 9.87 12.17
N ARG A 132 -20.03 9.30 13.21
CA ARG A 132 -19.95 7.87 13.50
C ARG A 132 -20.74 7.01 12.50
N VAL A 133 -21.86 7.52 12.00
CA VAL A 133 -22.75 6.80 11.07
C VAL A 133 -22.30 7.04 9.62
N ASN A 134 -22.10 8.30 9.22
CA ASN A 134 -21.70 8.65 7.87
C ASN A 134 -20.18 8.83 7.76
N LYS A 135 -19.54 7.78 7.22
CA LYS A 135 -18.11 7.73 6.96
C LYS A 135 -17.65 8.55 5.75
N ASN A 136 -18.57 9.05 4.93
CA ASN A 136 -18.22 9.89 3.78
C ASN A 136 -17.78 11.30 4.20
N ILE A 137 -18.21 11.79 5.36
CA ILE A 137 -17.83 13.12 5.84
C ILE A 137 -16.46 13.04 6.50
N VAL A 138 -15.49 13.73 5.89
CA VAL A 138 -14.08 13.74 6.29
C VAL A 138 -13.62 15.12 6.75
N ARG A 139 -14.45 16.14 6.63
CA ARG A 139 -14.14 17.50 7.08
C ARG A 139 -15.40 18.15 7.64
N PHE A 140 -15.30 18.63 8.88
CA PHE A 140 -16.37 19.35 9.54
C PHE A 140 -15.79 20.57 10.26
N SER A 141 -15.92 21.75 9.68
CA SER A 141 -15.35 23.00 10.23
C SER A 141 -16.34 23.70 11.16
N LEU A 142 -15.85 24.06 12.35
CA LEU A 142 -16.59 24.70 13.45
C LEU A 142 -15.82 25.90 14.04
N GLU A 143 -14.89 26.46 13.28
CA GLU A 143 -14.05 27.57 13.73
C GLU A 143 -14.91 28.81 14.01
N GLY A 144 -14.63 29.58 15.06
CA GLY A 144 -15.44 30.77 15.40
C GLY A 144 -16.86 30.47 15.90
N THR A 145 -17.15 29.25 16.36
CA THR A 145 -18.41 28.88 17.04
C THR A 145 -18.26 28.84 18.57
N HIS A 146 -19.35 28.62 19.32
CA HIS A 146 -19.31 28.43 20.79
C HIS A 146 -19.11 26.95 21.21
N ILE A 147 -18.47 26.15 20.35
CA ILE A 147 -18.05 24.78 20.68
C ILE A 147 -16.65 24.81 21.30
N GLY A 148 -16.48 24.14 22.45
CA GLY A 148 -15.18 24.07 23.12
C GLY A 148 -14.13 23.31 22.31
N THR A 149 -12.86 23.72 22.43
CA THR A 149 -11.72 23.16 21.68
C THR A 149 -11.59 21.64 21.83
N ASN A 150 -11.82 21.09 23.02
CA ASN A 150 -11.78 19.65 23.25
C ASN A 150 -12.78 18.87 22.38
N VAL A 151 -13.99 19.41 22.21
CA VAL A 151 -15.04 18.80 21.39
C VAL A 151 -14.71 18.97 19.90
N ALA A 152 -14.18 20.13 19.50
CA ALA A 152 -13.73 20.36 18.13
C ALA A 152 -12.59 19.39 17.74
N ASN A 153 -11.63 19.15 18.63
CA ASN A 153 -10.56 18.17 18.42
C ASN A 153 -11.12 16.74 18.25
N LEU A 154 -12.08 16.33 19.08
CA LEU A 154 -12.75 15.04 18.92
C LEU A 154 -13.46 14.90 17.57
N ILE A 155 -14.08 15.97 17.09
CA ILE A 155 -14.74 16.01 15.78
C ILE A 155 -13.71 15.88 14.65
N ASN A 156 -12.56 16.56 14.77
CA ASN A 156 -11.44 16.43 13.82
C ASN A 156 -10.87 15.00 13.83
N ASP A 157 -10.64 14.40 14.99
CA ASP A 157 -10.16 13.01 15.10
C ASP A 157 -11.13 12.00 14.45
N LEU A 158 -12.44 12.24 14.56
CA LEU A 158 -13.45 11.41 13.88
C LEU A 158 -13.42 11.62 12.37
N CYS A 159 -13.23 12.85 11.91
CA CYS A 159 -13.06 13.18 10.50
C CYS A 159 -11.82 12.50 9.90
N ASP A 160 -10.69 12.52 10.62
CA ASP A 160 -9.45 11.86 10.21
C ASP A 160 -9.61 10.35 10.12
N LYS A 161 -10.27 9.72 11.10
CA LYS A 161 -10.59 8.28 11.05
C LYS A 161 -11.48 7.94 9.85
N ASN A 162 -12.50 8.75 9.57
CA ASN A 162 -13.36 8.55 8.41
C ASN A 162 -12.56 8.70 7.11
N HIS A 163 -11.68 9.70 7.02
CA HIS A 163 -10.77 9.87 5.89
C HIS A 163 -9.90 8.63 5.68
N GLU A 164 -9.28 8.11 6.74
CA GLU A 164 -8.44 6.91 6.69
C GLU A 164 -9.22 5.66 6.28
N GLU A 165 -10.45 5.47 6.77
CA GLU A 165 -11.31 4.35 6.37
C GLU A 165 -11.62 4.39 4.87
N VAL A 166 -11.95 5.57 4.32
CA VAL A 166 -12.22 5.74 2.89
C VAL A 166 -10.94 5.54 2.07
N ALA A 167 -9.82 6.14 2.50
CA ALA A 167 -8.55 6.06 1.81
C ALA A 167 -7.97 4.63 1.76
N ASN A 168 -8.17 3.86 2.84
CA ASN A 168 -7.65 2.51 3.00
C ASN A 168 -8.63 1.41 2.56
N TYR A 169 -9.80 1.76 2.01
CA TYR A 169 -10.79 0.77 1.57
C TYR A 169 -10.20 -0.18 0.52
N PHE A 170 -9.58 0.38 -0.52
CA PHE A 170 -8.84 -0.34 -1.57
C PHE A 170 -7.32 -0.27 -1.33
N ALA A 171 -6.88 -0.34 -0.07
CA ALA A 171 -5.45 -0.38 0.26
C ALA A 171 -4.75 -1.60 -0.37
N ASP A 172 -3.43 -1.57 -0.37
CA ASP A 172 -2.60 -2.72 -0.76
C ASP A 172 -2.74 -3.90 0.23
N ASP A 173 -3.82 -4.66 0.09
CA ASP A 173 -4.03 -5.94 0.79
C ASP A 173 -4.70 -6.96 -0.14
N TYR A 174 -3.93 -7.94 -0.61
CA TYR A 174 -4.44 -8.99 -1.50
C TYR A 174 -5.66 -9.71 -0.92
N PHE A 175 -5.63 -10.09 0.36
CA PHE A 175 -6.72 -10.88 0.95
C PHE A 175 -8.00 -10.08 1.11
N ARG A 176 -7.88 -8.81 1.50
CA ARG A 176 -9.04 -7.91 1.54
C ARG A 176 -9.64 -7.73 0.14
N MET A 177 -8.83 -7.54 -0.90
CA MET A 177 -9.37 -7.41 -2.27
C MET A 177 -10.00 -8.71 -2.76
N LYS A 178 -9.38 -9.86 -2.43
CA LYS A 178 -9.92 -11.17 -2.76
C LYS A 178 -11.24 -11.43 -2.03
N ASN A 179 -11.39 -10.99 -0.79
CA ASN A 179 -12.65 -11.06 -0.06
C ASN A 179 -13.75 -10.22 -0.74
N ILE A 180 -13.44 -8.97 -1.12
CA ILE A 180 -14.37 -8.13 -1.88
C ILE A 180 -14.76 -8.81 -3.20
N PHE A 181 -13.80 -9.41 -3.91
CA PHE A 181 -14.08 -10.17 -5.12
C PHE A 181 -15.05 -11.32 -4.85
N ASN A 182 -14.79 -12.15 -3.85
CA ASN A 182 -15.63 -13.31 -3.51
C ASN A 182 -17.04 -12.89 -3.08
N TYR A 183 -17.17 -11.77 -2.37
CA TYR A 183 -18.47 -11.20 -2.03
C TYR A 183 -19.29 -10.82 -3.27
N LEU A 184 -18.62 -10.33 -4.32
CA LEU A 184 -19.26 -10.00 -5.59
C LEU A 184 -19.48 -11.22 -6.49
N ASP A 185 -18.63 -12.25 -6.37
CA ASP A 185 -18.68 -13.53 -7.07
C ASP A 185 -19.49 -14.56 -6.25
N GLY A 186 -20.72 -14.21 -5.90
CA GLY A 186 -21.57 -15.06 -5.06
C GLY A 186 -21.89 -16.45 -5.66
N ASP A 187 -21.67 -16.64 -6.96
CA ASP A 187 -21.82 -17.93 -7.65
C ASP A 187 -20.51 -18.74 -7.75
N GLY A 188 -19.38 -18.18 -7.30
CA GLY A 188 -18.06 -18.81 -7.35
C GLY A 188 -17.55 -19.06 -8.78
N SER A 189 -18.07 -18.33 -9.77
CA SER A 189 -17.70 -18.53 -11.17
C SER A 189 -16.28 -18.03 -11.50
N GLY A 190 -15.72 -17.17 -10.65
CA GLY A 190 -14.48 -16.44 -10.89
C GLY A 190 -14.68 -15.21 -11.80
N TRP A 191 -15.92 -14.72 -11.94
CA TRP A 191 -16.28 -13.60 -12.81
C TRP A 191 -17.23 -12.62 -12.13
N VAL A 192 -16.81 -11.36 -12.04
CA VAL A 192 -17.60 -10.31 -11.42
C VAL A 192 -18.13 -9.34 -12.47
N SER A 193 -19.38 -8.93 -12.34
CA SER A 193 -19.93 -7.84 -13.15
C SER A 193 -19.20 -6.54 -12.84
N LEU A 194 -18.62 -5.91 -13.86
CA LEU A 194 -17.97 -4.61 -13.68
C LEU A 194 -18.96 -3.55 -13.18
N ARG A 195 -20.23 -3.66 -13.61
CA ARG A 195 -21.31 -2.82 -13.11
C ARG A 195 -21.56 -3.05 -11.62
N GLY A 196 -21.56 -4.32 -11.20
CA GLY A 196 -21.71 -4.70 -9.79
C GLY A 196 -20.57 -4.17 -8.94
N LEU A 197 -19.32 -4.23 -9.42
CA LEU A 197 -18.16 -3.68 -8.71
C LEU A 197 -18.30 -2.18 -8.44
N VAL A 198 -18.66 -1.39 -9.45
CA VAL A 198 -18.81 0.07 -9.28
C VAL A 198 -19.98 0.39 -8.35
N LEU A 199 -21.14 -0.24 -8.53
CA LEU A 199 -22.32 0.08 -7.73
C LEU A 199 -22.22 -0.38 -6.27
N ASN A 200 -21.45 -1.43 -5.99
CA ASN A 200 -21.26 -1.94 -4.64
C ASN A 200 -20.11 -1.27 -3.88
N ALA A 201 -19.32 -0.39 -4.51
CA ALA A 201 -18.33 0.38 -3.76
C ALA A 201 -19.05 1.35 -2.80
N PRO A 202 -18.72 1.35 -1.50
CA PRO A 202 -19.54 2.00 -0.48
C PRO A 202 -19.49 3.53 -0.53
N PHE A 203 -18.39 4.10 -1.05
CA PHE A 203 -18.12 5.53 -1.03
C PHE A 203 -18.17 6.10 -2.45
N PRO A 204 -18.97 7.14 -2.73
CA PRO A 204 -19.08 7.70 -4.08
C PRO A 204 -17.79 8.25 -4.67
N VAL A 205 -16.87 8.76 -3.84
CA VAL A 205 -15.55 9.22 -4.32
C VAL A 205 -14.76 8.07 -4.91
N LEU A 206 -14.80 6.89 -4.26
CA LEU A 206 -14.16 5.68 -4.80
C LEU A 206 -14.88 5.17 -6.05
N GLN A 207 -16.21 5.30 -6.10
CA GLN A 207 -16.97 4.97 -7.31
C GLN A 207 -16.52 5.82 -8.50
N GLU A 208 -16.40 7.14 -8.33
CA GLU A 208 -15.96 8.05 -9.39
C GLU A 208 -14.54 7.74 -9.88
N GLN A 209 -13.60 7.50 -8.95
CA GLN A 209 -12.22 7.14 -9.30
C GLN A 209 -12.12 5.78 -9.98
N LEU A 210 -12.91 4.81 -9.54
CA LEU A 210 -12.98 3.51 -10.20
C LEU A 210 -13.54 3.66 -11.61
N ILE A 211 -14.58 4.49 -11.80
CA ILE A 211 -15.13 4.82 -13.11
C ILE A 211 -14.06 5.47 -14.01
N GLU A 212 -13.33 6.44 -13.47
CA GLU A 212 -12.21 7.10 -14.14
C GLU A 212 -11.17 6.10 -14.63
N ARG A 213 -10.70 5.26 -13.72
CA ARG A 213 -9.71 4.23 -14.00
C ARG A 213 -10.18 3.22 -15.02
N VAL A 214 -11.44 2.78 -14.94
CA VAL A 214 -12.02 1.82 -15.88
C VAL A 214 -12.07 2.40 -17.30
N ALA A 215 -12.37 3.69 -17.46
CA ALA A 215 -12.37 4.33 -18.77
C ALA A 215 -10.96 4.52 -19.35
N LEU A 216 -9.98 4.81 -18.50
CA LEU A 216 -8.57 4.95 -18.88
C LEU A 216 -7.95 3.59 -19.26
N ARG A 217 -8.08 2.59 -18.39
CA ARG A 217 -7.43 1.27 -18.56
C ARG A 217 -8.15 0.36 -19.56
N ARG A 218 -9.43 0.59 -19.82
CA ARG A 218 -10.28 -0.21 -20.74
C ARG A 218 -10.09 -1.73 -20.55
N PRO A 219 -10.46 -2.26 -19.36
CA PRO A 219 -10.24 -3.67 -19.03
C PRO A 219 -10.93 -4.59 -20.04
N ARG A 220 -10.31 -5.75 -20.31
CA ARG A 220 -10.93 -6.79 -21.15
C ARG A 220 -12.10 -7.42 -20.40
N LYS A 221 -13.28 -7.41 -21.01
CA LYS A 221 -14.53 -7.97 -20.45
C LYS A 221 -15.08 -9.07 -21.36
N ARG A 222 -15.83 -10.00 -20.78
CA ARG A 222 -16.62 -10.99 -21.53
C ARG A 222 -17.76 -10.34 -22.31
N SER A 223 -18.44 -11.13 -23.16
CA SER A 223 -19.65 -10.69 -23.86
C SER A 223 -20.69 -10.03 -22.94
N ASP A 224 -20.81 -10.56 -21.73
CA ASP A 224 -21.83 -10.24 -20.73
C ASP A 224 -21.42 -9.11 -19.77
N GLY A 225 -20.25 -8.50 -20.01
CA GLY A 225 -19.75 -7.37 -19.21
C GLY A 225 -19.05 -7.75 -17.90
N THR A 226 -18.81 -9.05 -17.66
CA THR A 226 -18.07 -9.54 -16.50
C THR A 226 -16.55 -9.51 -16.72
N ILE A 227 -15.81 -9.35 -15.63
CA ILE A 227 -14.33 -9.29 -15.57
C ILE A 227 -13.80 -10.45 -14.72
N SER A 228 -12.61 -10.92 -15.05
CA SER A 228 -11.93 -11.97 -14.27
C SER A 228 -11.36 -11.41 -12.97
N VAL A 229 -11.06 -12.29 -11.99
CA VAL A 229 -10.37 -11.93 -10.74
C VAL A 229 -9.12 -11.09 -10.99
N ASN A 230 -8.29 -11.47 -11.95
CA ASN A 230 -7.01 -10.79 -12.18
C ASN A 230 -7.23 -9.39 -12.75
N THR A 231 -8.20 -9.25 -13.67
CA THR A 231 -8.60 -7.93 -14.18
C THR A 231 -9.24 -7.07 -13.09
N PHE A 232 -9.98 -7.67 -12.16
CA PHE A 232 -10.51 -6.98 -10.99
C PHE A 232 -9.37 -6.47 -10.10
N LEU A 233 -8.40 -7.32 -9.76
CA LEU A 233 -7.26 -6.95 -8.93
C LEU A 233 -6.40 -5.88 -9.62
N GLU A 234 -6.20 -5.94 -10.93
CA GLU A 234 -5.52 -4.88 -11.69
C GLU A 234 -6.20 -3.51 -11.63
N LEU A 235 -7.53 -3.48 -11.50
CA LEU A 235 -8.30 -2.25 -11.37
C LEU A 235 -8.27 -1.68 -9.96
N VAL A 236 -8.25 -2.53 -8.94
CA VAL A 236 -8.47 -2.13 -7.56
C VAL A 236 -7.16 -2.05 -6.77
N TYR A 237 -6.20 -2.93 -7.05
CA TYR A 237 -4.93 -3.05 -6.36
C TYR A 237 -3.79 -2.49 -7.23
N TYR A 238 -3.21 -1.35 -6.82
CA TYR A 238 -2.22 -0.61 -7.62
C TYR A 238 -0.92 -1.37 -7.82
N ASN A 239 -0.46 -2.10 -6.80
CA ASN A 239 0.77 -2.89 -6.86
C ASN A 239 0.60 -4.25 -7.58
N TYR A 240 -0.60 -4.59 -8.07
CA TYR A 240 -0.84 -5.89 -8.70
C TYR A 240 -0.02 -6.08 -9.98
N LYS A 241 0.82 -7.12 -9.98
CA LYS A 241 1.72 -7.49 -11.06
C LYS A 241 1.00 -8.27 -12.15
N THR A 242 1.22 -7.84 -13.39
CA THR A 242 0.71 -8.48 -14.60
C THR A 242 1.54 -9.70 -15.00
N ASP A 243 0.97 -10.59 -15.82
CA ASP A 243 1.70 -11.76 -16.37
C ASP A 243 3.02 -11.37 -17.05
N VAL A 244 3.04 -10.23 -17.75
CA VAL A 244 4.21 -9.73 -18.48
C VAL A 244 5.32 -9.33 -17.53
N GLU A 245 4.98 -8.62 -16.45
CA GLU A 245 5.93 -8.20 -15.42
C GLU A 245 6.47 -9.41 -14.65
N ILE A 246 5.62 -10.38 -14.32
CA ILE A 246 6.02 -11.63 -13.66
C ILE A 246 6.99 -12.41 -14.55
N ALA A 247 6.70 -12.52 -15.85
CA ALA A 247 7.57 -13.19 -16.80
C ALA A 247 8.91 -12.47 -17.00
N LYS A 248 8.92 -11.13 -16.95
CA LYS A 248 10.14 -10.32 -16.97
C LYS A 248 10.97 -10.56 -15.71
N ARG A 249 10.37 -10.41 -14.53
CA ARG A 249 11.02 -10.62 -13.22
C ARG A 249 11.58 -12.04 -13.06
N ALA A 250 10.90 -13.05 -13.59
CA ALA A 250 11.39 -14.43 -13.57
C ALA A 250 12.71 -14.61 -14.35
N LYS A 251 12.94 -13.81 -15.41
CA LYS A 251 14.17 -13.86 -16.23
C LYS A 251 15.31 -13.01 -15.68
N GLU A 252 15.03 -12.13 -14.73
CA GLU A 252 16.05 -11.27 -14.13
C GLU A 252 17.02 -12.06 -13.26
N ALA A 253 18.27 -11.58 -13.24
CA ALA A 253 19.31 -12.06 -12.34
C ALA A 253 18.93 -11.75 -10.88
N ASP A 254 19.31 -12.64 -9.96
CA ASP A 254 19.02 -12.45 -8.54
C ASP A 254 20.05 -11.52 -7.90
N THR A 255 19.86 -10.21 -8.11
CA THR A 255 20.73 -9.17 -7.56
C THR A 255 20.68 -9.12 -6.04
N GLU A 256 19.51 -9.41 -5.45
CA GLU A 256 19.33 -9.41 -3.99
C GLU A 256 20.13 -10.54 -3.33
N TYR A 257 20.10 -11.74 -3.90
CA TYR A 257 20.92 -12.87 -3.45
C TYR A 257 22.43 -12.56 -3.57
N TYR A 258 22.84 -12.00 -4.71
CA TYR A 258 24.22 -11.56 -4.93
C TYR A 258 24.68 -10.56 -3.87
N ASN A 259 23.89 -9.49 -3.64
CA ASN A 259 24.20 -8.44 -2.69
C ASN A 259 24.36 -9.00 -1.26
N ILE A 260 23.47 -9.91 -0.82
CA ILE A 260 23.57 -10.50 0.53
C ILE A 260 24.91 -11.22 0.72
N ILE A 261 25.30 -12.09 -0.22
CA ILE A 261 26.52 -12.90 -0.09
C ILE A 261 27.77 -12.02 -0.15
N VAL A 262 27.82 -11.08 -1.09
CA VAL A 262 28.95 -10.15 -1.21
C VAL A 262 29.09 -9.29 0.04
N ASN A 263 27.98 -8.77 0.56
CA ASN A 263 27.97 -7.94 1.76
C ASN A 263 28.42 -8.71 3.00
N TRP A 264 27.99 -9.97 3.18
CA TRP A 264 28.49 -10.82 4.26
C TRP A 264 30.00 -11.02 4.19
N LYS A 265 30.54 -11.29 3.00
CA LYS A 265 31.99 -11.48 2.81
C LYS A 265 32.75 -10.19 3.06
N ARG A 266 32.28 -9.05 2.56
CA ARG A 266 32.93 -7.75 2.79
C ARG A 266 32.93 -7.34 4.26
N LEU A 267 31.85 -7.63 5.00
CA LEU A 267 31.81 -7.41 6.45
C LEU A 267 32.77 -8.34 7.20
N LEU A 268 32.87 -9.61 6.82
CA LEU A 268 33.82 -10.55 7.40
C LEU A 268 35.27 -10.14 7.10
N ASP A 269 35.58 -9.81 5.84
CA ASP A 269 36.91 -9.35 5.43
C ASP A 269 37.30 -8.07 6.20
N ALA A 270 36.36 -7.14 6.43
CA ALA A 270 36.58 -5.94 7.23
C ALA A 270 36.82 -6.20 8.73
N MET A 271 36.20 -7.24 9.30
CA MET A 271 36.41 -7.64 10.70
C MET A 271 37.71 -8.43 10.90
N GLU A 272 38.06 -9.28 9.94
CA GLU A 272 39.19 -10.23 10.05
C GLU A 272 40.52 -9.63 9.58
N GLY A 273 40.48 -8.57 8.75
CA GLY A 273 41.66 -7.84 8.29
C GLY A 273 42.51 -8.56 7.23
N ASP A 274 41.95 -9.58 6.57
CA ASP A 274 42.63 -10.32 5.51
C ASP A 274 42.62 -9.51 4.18
N GLY A 275 43.42 -8.45 4.15
CA GLY A 275 43.68 -7.62 2.96
C GLY A 275 44.37 -8.34 1.80
N LYS A 276 44.45 -9.69 1.80
CA LYS A 276 45.05 -10.48 0.70
C LYS A 276 44.25 -10.38 -0.60
N LYS A 277 42.93 -10.15 -0.53
CA LYS A 277 42.08 -10.00 -1.73
C LYS A 277 42.13 -8.59 -2.30
N GLU A 278 42.06 -7.55 -1.46
CA GLU A 278 42.20 -6.15 -1.88
C GLU A 278 43.55 -5.89 -2.59
N MET A 279 44.65 -6.42 -2.04
CA MET A 279 45.97 -6.33 -2.66
C MET A 279 46.06 -7.07 -4.02
N ASN A 280 45.35 -8.18 -4.18
CA ASN A 280 45.33 -8.93 -5.44
C ASN A 280 44.43 -8.29 -6.49
N GLU A 281 43.31 -7.67 -6.12
CA GLU A 281 42.45 -6.93 -7.05
C GLU A 281 43.08 -5.61 -7.49
N LEU A 282 43.70 -4.86 -6.57
CA LEU A 282 44.47 -3.64 -6.89
C LEU A 282 45.68 -3.95 -7.78
N LYS A 283 46.41 -5.04 -7.51
CA LYS A 283 47.50 -5.51 -8.39
C LYS A 283 47.02 -5.94 -9.77
N LYS A 284 45.80 -6.49 -9.88
CA LYS A 284 45.26 -6.98 -11.15
C LYS A 284 44.65 -5.86 -12.00
N GLN A 285 44.11 -4.81 -11.36
CA GLN A 285 43.67 -3.59 -12.04
C GLN A 285 44.85 -2.79 -12.58
N ARG A 286 45.90 -2.59 -11.78
CA ARG A 286 47.13 -1.93 -12.26
C ARG A 286 47.79 -2.68 -13.41
N ARG A 287 47.85 -4.01 -13.33
CA ARG A 287 48.43 -4.86 -14.38
C ARG A 287 47.61 -4.93 -15.67
N ASN A 288 46.33 -4.56 -15.65
CA ASN A 288 45.50 -4.45 -16.85
C ASN A 288 45.54 -3.03 -17.46
N GLU A 289 46.02 -2.03 -16.72
CA GLU A 289 46.26 -0.67 -17.19
C GLU A 289 47.69 -0.50 -17.75
N GLU A 290 48.61 -1.40 -17.40
CA GLU A 290 50.04 -1.38 -17.75
C GLU A 290 50.42 -2.30 -18.95
N ASP A 291 49.46 -2.84 -19.70
CA ASP A 291 49.74 -3.66 -20.90
C ASP A 291 49.98 -2.82 -22.18
N ASP A 292 50.18 -1.50 -22.06
CA ASP A 292 50.43 -0.58 -23.17
C ASP A 292 51.66 0.34 -22.93
N ASP A 293 52.77 -0.16 -22.40
CA ASP A 293 54.15 0.21 -22.83
C ASP A 293 55.23 -0.25 -21.81
N GLU A 294 56.29 -0.87 -22.33
CA GLU A 294 57.52 -1.21 -21.61
C GLU A 294 58.30 0.06 -21.24
N GLU A 295 58.77 0.17 -19.98
CA GLU A 295 60.20 0.24 -19.61
C GLU A 295 60.38 0.66 -18.14
N ASP A 296 61.52 0.23 -17.59
CA ASP A 296 61.93 0.23 -16.19
C ASP A 296 61.95 1.62 -15.51
N GLU A 297 61.22 1.81 -14.41
CA GLU A 297 61.62 2.74 -13.32
C GLU A 297 61.23 2.17 -11.94
N GLU A 298 62.24 1.74 -11.19
CA GLU A 298 62.17 1.51 -9.75
C GLU A 298 61.98 2.86 -9.02
N GLU A 299 60.74 3.35 -8.86
CA GLU A 299 60.44 4.51 -8.02
C GLU A 299 59.48 4.21 -6.87
N SER A 300 60.05 4.27 -5.66
CA SER A 300 59.44 4.57 -4.36
C SER A 300 58.10 3.89 -4.01
N MET A 301 58.26 2.74 -3.35
CA MET A 301 57.27 2.15 -2.45
C MET A 301 56.78 3.18 -1.41
N THR A 302 55.65 3.82 -1.69
CA THR A 302 54.79 4.35 -0.62
C THR A 302 53.86 3.23 -0.18
N ASP A 303 54.23 2.60 0.93
CA ASP A 303 53.39 1.64 1.65
C ASP A 303 52.02 2.30 1.94
N VAL A 304 51.01 1.96 1.14
CA VAL A 304 49.62 2.13 1.59
C VAL A 304 49.49 1.22 2.82
N PRO A 305 49.20 1.76 4.02
CA PRO A 305 49.15 0.93 5.22
C PRO A 305 48.08 -0.15 5.01
N LEU A 306 48.49 -1.43 5.11
CA LEU A 306 47.56 -2.55 5.16
C LEU A 306 46.42 -2.19 6.12
N PRO A 307 45.13 -2.36 5.75
CA PRO A 307 44.05 -2.13 6.68
C PRO A 307 44.26 -3.06 7.88
N GLY A 308 44.75 -2.47 8.98
CA GLY A 308 45.11 -3.22 10.17
C GLY A 308 43.91 -4.02 10.66
N LYS A 309 44.17 -5.28 11.06
CA LYS A 309 43.18 -6.17 11.65
C LYS A 309 42.43 -5.44 12.76
N LEU A 310 41.12 -5.29 12.61
CA LEU A 310 40.29 -4.75 13.68
C LEU A 310 40.25 -5.79 14.81
N PRO A 311 40.37 -5.39 16.09
CA PRO A 311 40.32 -6.31 17.23
C PRO A 311 38.86 -6.69 17.52
N VAL A 312 38.21 -7.35 16.55
CA VAL A 312 36.78 -7.60 16.54
C VAL A 312 36.52 -9.08 16.28
N LEU A 313 35.63 -9.68 17.06
CA LEU A 313 35.08 -11.00 16.77
C LEU A 313 33.74 -10.86 16.05
N PRO A 314 33.54 -11.52 14.89
CA PRO A 314 32.26 -11.51 14.20
C PRO A 314 31.19 -12.22 15.04
N PRO A 315 29.94 -11.72 15.05
CA PRO A 315 28.83 -12.40 15.69
C PRO A 315 28.54 -13.74 15.02
N GLU A 316 28.29 -14.78 15.82
CA GLU A 316 27.87 -16.10 15.33
C GLU A 316 26.58 -16.03 14.47
N ASP A 317 25.73 -15.04 14.75
CA ASP A 317 24.46 -14.78 14.07
C ASP A 317 24.57 -13.80 12.87
N LEU A 318 25.76 -13.61 12.26
CA LEU A 318 25.96 -12.66 11.15
C LEU A 318 24.97 -12.85 9.99
N PHE A 319 24.53 -14.08 9.75
CA PHE A 319 23.55 -14.44 8.72
C PHE A 319 22.17 -13.72 8.88
N ARG A 320 21.90 -13.12 10.04
CA ARG A 320 20.68 -12.33 10.30
C ARG A 320 20.73 -10.91 9.74
N LEU A 321 21.89 -10.44 9.27
CA LEU A 321 22.04 -9.13 8.65
C LEU A 321 22.02 -9.27 7.12
N ARG A 322 20.83 -9.19 6.50
CA ARG A 322 20.67 -9.34 5.04
C ARG A 322 20.44 -7.98 4.38
N ILE A 323 21.51 -7.41 3.83
CA ILE A 323 21.44 -6.15 3.06
C ILE A 323 21.18 -6.50 1.60
N ARG A 324 19.97 -6.20 1.11
CA ARG A 324 19.47 -6.63 -0.21
C ARG A 324 19.57 -5.55 -1.29
N SER A 325 19.29 -4.30 -0.92
CA SER A 325 19.12 -3.19 -1.86
C SER A 325 20.42 -2.53 -2.30
N HIS A 326 21.50 -2.65 -1.51
CA HIS A 326 22.75 -1.96 -1.75
C HIS A 326 23.93 -2.93 -1.69
N GLU A 327 24.89 -2.75 -2.60
CA GLU A 327 26.17 -3.45 -2.59
C GLU A 327 27.18 -2.60 -1.81
N LEU A 328 27.59 -3.06 -0.62
CA LEU A 328 28.47 -2.32 0.28
C LEU A 328 29.87 -2.23 -0.30
N ARG A 329 30.44 -1.03 -0.44
CA ARG A 329 31.86 -0.89 -0.78
C ARG A 329 32.75 -1.38 0.39
N PRO A 330 33.99 -1.84 0.15
CA PRO A 330 34.89 -2.27 1.23
C PRO A 330 35.11 -1.18 2.31
N SER A 331 35.20 0.09 1.90
CA SER A 331 35.30 1.24 2.79
C SER A 331 34.04 1.41 3.67
N GLU A 332 32.85 1.33 3.06
CA GLU A 332 31.56 1.42 3.76
C GLU A 332 31.39 0.29 4.78
N ALA A 333 31.77 -0.94 4.40
CA ALA A 333 31.76 -2.10 5.28
C ALA A 333 32.66 -1.85 6.52
N ARG A 334 33.87 -1.29 6.31
CA ARG A 334 34.79 -0.95 7.40
C ARG A 334 34.24 0.15 8.31
N GLU A 335 33.63 1.18 7.76
CA GLU A 335 32.98 2.26 8.53
C GLU A 335 31.83 1.73 9.40
N ILE A 336 31.00 0.83 8.86
CA ILE A 336 29.92 0.18 9.62
C ILE A 336 30.49 -0.63 10.79
N VAL A 337 31.56 -1.41 10.56
CA VAL A 337 32.20 -2.22 11.62
C VAL A 337 32.81 -1.33 12.70
N LEU A 338 33.46 -0.21 12.33
CA LEU A 338 34.01 0.76 13.27
C LEU A 338 32.92 1.47 14.09
N ALA A 339 31.82 1.86 13.45
CA ALA A 339 30.67 2.46 14.14
C ALA A 339 30.00 1.44 15.08
N ALA A 340 29.88 0.18 14.67
CA ALA A 340 29.35 -0.89 15.51
C ALA A 340 30.26 -1.18 16.72
N MET A 341 31.59 -1.10 16.54
CA MET A 341 32.55 -1.25 17.63
C MET A 341 32.37 -0.16 18.69
N LYS A 342 32.23 1.10 18.28
CA LYS A 342 31.95 2.21 19.21
C LYS A 342 30.66 1.98 19.98
N LEU A 343 29.58 1.61 19.28
CA LEU A 343 28.28 1.33 19.89
C LEU A 343 28.32 0.14 20.86
N GLN A 344 29.12 -0.87 20.58
CA GLN A 344 29.30 -2.02 21.46
C GLN A 344 30.06 -1.63 22.73
N ILE A 345 31.13 -0.84 22.61
CA ILE A 345 31.89 -0.33 23.77
C ILE A 345 31.00 0.52 24.67
N ASP A 346 30.18 1.40 24.10
CA ASP A 346 29.23 2.22 24.86
C ASP A 346 28.17 1.36 25.56
N ALA A 347 27.70 0.28 24.91
CA ALA A 347 26.72 -0.64 25.49
C ALA A 347 27.33 -1.47 26.64
N ASP A 348 28.54 -1.98 26.45
CA ASP A 348 29.26 -2.76 27.47
C ASP A 348 29.58 -1.87 28.69
N ALA A 349 29.95 -0.61 28.49
CA ALA A 349 30.18 0.36 29.57
C ALA A 349 28.92 0.66 30.40
N ARG A 350 27.75 0.71 29.76
CA ARG A 350 26.47 0.88 30.46
C ARG A 350 26.07 -0.36 31.25
N CYS A 351 26.25 -1.55 30.67
CA CYS A 351 25.94 -2.81 31.37
C CYS A 351 26.81 -2.97 32.62
N LEU A 352 28.09 -2.57 32.56
CA LEU A 352 28.97 -2.57 33.72
C LEU A 352 28.51 -1.59 34.81
N ALA A 353 28.11 -0.38 34.42
CA ALA A 353 27.58 0.61 35.37
C ALA A 353 26.25 0.17 36.01
N GLU A 354 25.35 -0.43 35.23
CA GLU A 354 24.08 -1.00 35.74
C GLU A 354 24.34 -2.17 36.68
N ALA A 355 25.30 -3.05 36.38
CA ALA A 355 25.68 -4.15 37.28
C ALA A 355 26.33 -3.64 38.59
N GLU A 356 27.17 -2.61 38.52
CA GLU A 356 27.75 -1.96 39.71
C GLU A 356 26.67 -1.27 40.56
N GLU A 357 25.64 -0.67 39.94
CA GLU A 357 24.48 -0.11 40.65
C GLU A 357 23.59 -1.19 41.27
N GLU A 358 23.30 -2.29 40.56
CA GLU A 358 22.54 -3.43 41.09
C GLU A 358 23.29 -4.13 42.23
N GLU A 359 24.62 -4.29 42.14
CA GLU A 359 25.45 -4.81 43.22
C GLU A 359 25.50 -3.83 44.41
N ALA A 360 25.56 -2.51 44.17
CA ALA A 360 25.50 -1.51 45.22
C ALA A 360 24.11 -1.45 45.90
N GLU A 361 23.02 -1.65 45.16
CA GLU A 361 21.67 -1.77 45.70
C GLU A 361 21.48 -3.09 46.48
N ALA A 362 22.02 -4.20 45.97
CA ALA A 362 22.02 -5.48 46.67
C ALA A 362 22.85 -5.43 47.97
N ALA A 363 24.00 -4.74 47.96
CA ALA A 363 24.81 -4.50 49.16
C ALA A 363 24.09 -3.58 50.17
N ARG A 364 23.39 -2.54 49.70
CA ARG A 364 22.53 -1.69 50.54
C ARG A 364 21.35 -2.46 51.15
N ALA A 365 20.80 -3.43 50.43
CA ALA A 365 19.73 -4.31 50.92
C ALA A 365 20.23 -5.38 51.92
N ALA A 366 21.50 -5.80 51.81
CA ALA A 366 22.11 -6.81 52.67
C ALA A 366 22.69 -6.25 54.00
N GLY A 367 22.74 -4.93 54.18
CA GLY A 367 23.10 -4.30 55.46
C GLY A 367 24.55 -4.53 55.92
N SER A 368 25.48 -4.76 55.00
CA SER A 368 26.91 -4.86 55.30
C SER A 368 27.64 -3.61 54.81
N ASP A 369 27.94 -2.70 55.74
CA ASP A 369 28.95 -1.65 55.55
C ASP A 369 30.33 -2.30 55.70
N ASP A 370 30.96 -2.70 54.59
CA ASP A 370 32.39 -2.98 54.59
C ASP A 370 33.12 -2.36 53.38
N LYS A 371 34.35 -1.99 53.68
CA LYS A 371 35.20 -1.01 53.02
C LYS A 371 35.43 -1.26 51.51
N LYS A 372 35.39 -0.16 50.76
CA LYS A 372 36.08 0.00 49.47
C LYS A 372 37.59 -0.19 49.68
N GLU A 373 38.13 -1.32 49.22
CA GLU A 373 39.56 -1.45 48.93
C GLU A 373 39.80 -1.17 47.44
N ASN A 374 40.75 -0.26 47.21
CA ASN A 374 41.28 0.12 45.92
C ASN A 374 41.77 -1.11 45.15
N THR A 375 41.31 -1.25 43.91
CA THR A 375 42.02 -1.97 42.84
C THR A 375 42.11 -1.05 41.62
N GLU A 376 42.89 0.02 41.78
CA GLU A 376 43.60 0.63 40.66
C GLU A 376 44.83 -0.26 40.40
N ASP A 377 44.73 -1.23 39.48
CA ASP A 377 45.88 -1.81 38.78
C ASP A 377 45.41 -2.86 37.75
N ALA A 378 45.20 -2.44 36.50
CA ALA A 378 45.51 -3.18 35.26
C ALA A 378 45.09 -2.36 34.02
N ALA A 379 45.59 -1.14 33.89
CA ALA A 379 45.72 -0.47 32.59
C ALA A 379 47.02 -0.94 31.92
N SER A 380 47.04 -2.18 31.43
CA SER A 380 48.10 -2.69 30.57
C SER A 380 47.50 -3.08 29.21
N GLY A 381 48.10 -2.54 28.16
CA GLY A 381 47.60 -2.58 26.78
C GLY A 381 47.61 -3.96 26.14
N GLU A 382 46.58 -4.75 26.38
CA GLU A 382 46.11 -5.76 25.42
C GLU A 382 44.85 -5.20 24.75
N GLN A 383 44.87 -5.08 23.42
CA GLN A 383 43.69 -4.70 22.63
C GLN A 383 42.54 -5.65 22.96
N ARG A 384 41.62 -5.23 23.85
CA ARG A 384 40.43 -6.00 24.20
C ARG A 384 39.67 -6.32 22.92
N VAL A 385 39.61 -7.60 22.59
CA VAL A 385 38.88 -8.09 21.43
C VAL A 385 37.39 -7.88 21.68
N VAL A 386 36.76 -6.98 20.93
CA VAL A 386 35.36 -6.62 21.10
C VAL A 386 34.49 -7.65 20.37
N ARG A 387 33.58 -8.30 21.10
CA ARG A 387 32.56 -9.20 20.51
C ARG A 387 31.41 -8.35 19.98
N LEU A 388 31.27 -8.25 18.66
CA LEU A 388 30.19 -7.46 18.10
C LEU A 388 28.85 -8.19 18.21
N SER A 389 27.82 -7.44 18.58
CA SER A 389 26.43 -7.91 18.55
C SER A 389 25.71 -7.47 17.25
N ILE A 390 24.74 -8.27 16.80
CA ILE A 390 23.89 -7.94 15.64
C ILE A 390 23.09 -6.63 15.83
N PRO A 391 22.50 -6.33 17.00
CA PRO A 391 21.81 -5.05 17.22
C PRO A 391 22.71 -3.84 16.99
N CYS A 392 23.96 -3.89 17.47
CA CYS A 392 24.95 -2.82 17.26
C CYS A 392 25.30 -2.67 15.77
N LEU A 393 25.51 -3.78 15.04
CA LEU A 393 25.74 -3.75 13.59
C LEU A 393 24.54 -3.20 12.80
N ARG A 394 23.30 -3.57 13.16
CA ARG A 394 22.08 -3.03 12.53
C ARG A 394 21.93 -1.53 12.77
N ARG A 395 22.25 -1.07 13.98
CA ARG A 395 22.22 0.35 14.35
C ARG A 395 23.30 1.13 13.61
N ALA A 396 24.52 0.61 13.55
CA ALA A 396 25.63 1.18 12.79
C ALA A 396 25.31 1.29 11.30
N TYR A 397 24.77 0.22 10.71
CA TYR A 397 24.33 0.24 9.32
C TYR A 397 23.33 1.37 9.06
N ARG A 398 22.28 1.51 9.89
CA ARG A 398 21.28 2.59 9.75
C ARG A 398 21.86 4.00 9.91
N SER A 399 22.93 4.16 10.68
CA SER A 399 23.59 5.46 10.85
C SER A 399 24.51 5.85 9.69
N VAL A 400 25.13 4.87 9.03
CA VAL A 400 26.06 5.09 7.92
C VAL A 400 25.31 5.14 6.59
N LEU A 401 24.39 4.21 6.38
CA LEU A 401 23.52 4.12 5.21
C LEU A 401 22.08 4.19 5.69
N GLN A 402 21.38 5.29 5.39
CA GLN A 402 19.93 5.34 5.57
C GLN A 402 19.29 4.45 4.48
N PRO A 403 18.72 3.28 4.81
CA PRO A 403 18.02 2.50 3.80
C PRO A 403 16.84 3.32 3.29
N GLU A 404 16.60 3.28 1.98
CA GLU A 404 15.41 3.93 1.41
C GLU A 404 14.16 3.40 2.12
N PRO A 405 13.26 4.28 2.59
CA PRO A 405 12.01 3.84 3.18
C PRO A 405 11.24 3.02 2.15
N LEU A 406 10.62 1.92 2.58
CA LEU A 406 9.69 1.19 1.72
C LEU A 406 8.67 2.19 1.17
N PRO A 407 8.37 2.14 -0.15
CA PRO A 407 7.37 3.03 -0.73
C PRO A 407 6.08 2.91 0.06
N ARG A 408 5.46 4.06 0.41
CA ARG A 408 4.21 4.08 1.17
C ARG A 408 3.20 3.19 0.44
N ARG A 409 2.37 2.41 1.13
CA ARG A 409 1.32 1.61 0.48
C ARG A 409 0.54 2.50 -0.50
N PHE A 410 0.29 2.00 -1.70
CA PHE A 410 -0.49 2.72 -2.69
C PHE A 410 -1.86 3.01 -2.09
N ARG A 411 -2.23 4.29 -2.09
CA ARG A 411 -3.58 4.71 -1.73
C ARG A 411 -4.39 4.79 -3.01
N PHE A 412 -5.50 4.07 -3.06
CA PHE A 412 -6.39 4.15 -4.21
C PHE A 412 -7.05 5.52 -4.31
N LEU A 413 -7.38 6.09 -3.16
CA LEU A 413 -7.95 7.42 -3.07
C LEU A 413 -6.90 8.49 -3.40
N GLN A 414 -7.08 9.15 -4.55
CA GLN A 414 -6.39 10.39 -4.86
C GLN A 414 -7.28 11.59 -4.51
N GLU A 415 -6.86 12.45 -3.59
CA GLU A 415 -7.69 13.62 -3.28
C GLU A 415 -7.65 14.61 -4.45
N HIS A 416 -8.81 14.86 -5.04
CA HIS A 416 -9.01 15.94 -5.99
C HIS A 416 -9.71 17.11 -5.30
N GLU A 417 -9.65 18.28 -5.92
CA GLU A 417 -10.47 19.43 -5.53
C GLU A 417 -11.96 19.04 -5.53
N GLU A 418 -12.75 19.65 -4.64
CA GLU A 418 -14.14 19.24 -4.44
C GLU A 418 -15.05 19.55 -5.64
N ASP A 419 -14.64 20.48 -6.48
CA ASP A 419 -15.26 20.81 -7.76
C ASP A 419 -14.78 19.93 -8.92
N TYR A 420 -13.84 19.02 -8.67
CA TYR A 420 -13.30 18.15 -9.71
C TYR A 420 -14.40 17.34 -10.38
N ILE A 421 -14.46 17.41 -11.70
CA ILE A 421 -15.32 16.59 -12.53
C ILE A 421 -14.42 15.67 -13.37
N PRO A 422 -14.58 14.34 -13.27
CA PRO A 422 -13.86 13.40 -14.13
C PRO A 422 -13.96 13.82 -15.60
N PRO A 423 -12.87 13.81 -16.39
CA PRO A 423 -12.86 14.29 -17.77
C PRO A 423 -13.98 13.72 -18.65
N MET A 424 -14.34 12.45 -18.44
CA MET A 424 -15.44 11.80 -19.15
C MET A 424 -16.82 12.38 -18.85
N MET A 425 -17.02 12.95 -17.66
CA MET A 425 -18.26 13.62 -17.27
C MET A 425 -18.31 15.08 -17.74
N ARG A 426 -17.14 15.71 -18.01
CA ARG A 426 -17.06 17.05 -18.62
C ARG A 426 -17.47 17.05 -20.09
N ALA A 427 -17.19 15.97 -20.82
CA ALA A 427 -17.45 15.84 -22.25
C ALA A 427 -18.92 15.54 -22.59
N GLY A 428 -19.86 16.35 -22.11
CA GLY A 428 -21.17 16.62 -22.74
C GLY A 428 -22.06 15.45 -23.23
N SER A 429 -21.82 14.19 -22.83
CA SER A 429 -22.71 13.12 -23.25
C SER A 429 -23.96 13.17 -22.38
N ARG A 430 -25.09 13.55 -22.99
CA ARG A 430 -26.37 13.88 -22.35
C ARG A 430 -27.02 12.75 -21.53
N LEU A 431 -26.35 11.62 -21.29
CA LEU A 431 -26.88 10.47 -20.55
C LEU A 431 -25.76 9.63 -19.91
N ILE A 432 -24.89 10.21 -19.06
CA ILE A 432 -24.11 9.40 -18.10
C ILE A 432 -25.02 9.15 -16.90
N SER A 433 -25.90 8.16 -17.03
CA SER A 433 -26.62 7.67 -15.87
C SER A 433 -25.64 6.78 -15.10
N ILE A 434 -25.11 7.27 -13.97
CA ILE A 434 -24.30 6.48 -13.03
C ILE A 434 -25.08 5.21 -12.63
N SER A 435 -26.40 5.33 -12.49
CA SER A 435 -27.32 4.21 -12.24
C SER A 435 -27.37 3.17 -13.37
N LYS A 436 -27.18 3.56 -14.64
CA LYS A 436 -27.17 2.64 -15.80
C LYS A 436 -25.76 2.28 -16.29
N LEU A 437 -24.72 2.99 -15.85
CA LEU A 437 -23.33 2.88 -16.31
C LEU A 437 -23.23 2.78 -17.85
N SER A 438 -24.08 3.54 -18.57
CA SER A 438 -24.23 3.51 -20.04
C SER A 438 -22.95 3.79 -20.82
N PHE A 439 -21.96 4.42 -20.18
CA PHE A 439 -20.62 4.60 -20.72
C PHE A 439 -19.86 3.28 -20.87
N LEU A 440 -20.04 2.30 -19.97
CA LEU A 440 -19.35 1.00 -20.04
C LEU A 440 -19.69 0.22 -21.32
N ASP A 441 -20.88 0.46 -21.89
CA ASP A 441 -21.40 -0.19 -23.10
C ASP A 441 -21.15 0.62 -24.38
N SER A 442 -21.11 1.95 -24.27
CA SER A 442 -20.95 2.87 -25.42
C SER A 442 -19.56 2.80 -26.06
N PHE A 443 -18.55 2.26 -25.37
CA PHE A 443 -17.20 2.07 -25.92
C PHE A 443 -17.11 1.00 -27.03
N ARG A 444 -18.22 0.34 -27.41
CA ARG A 444 -18.26 -0.65 -28.49
C ARG A 444 -18.35 -0.05 -29.90
N SER A 445 -18.54 1.26 -30.08
CA SER A 445 -18.97 1.82 -31.38
C SER A 445 -17.92 2.60 -32.19
N SER A 446 -16.69 2.85 -31.72
CA SER A 446 -15.64 3.43 -32.57
C SER A 446 -14.56 2.39 -32.84
N GLY A 447 -14.39 2.06 -34.13
CA GLY A 447 -13.59 0.97 -34.65
C GLY A 447 -12.15 0.89 -34.15
N GLY A 448 -11.55 -0.26 -34.40
CA GLY A 448 -10.16 -0.57 -34.08
C GLY A 448 -9.21 0.48 -34.63
N GLY A 449 -8.80 1.40 -33.75
CA GLY A 449 -7.55 2.13 -33.85
C GLY A 449 -6.63 1.56 -32.79
N SER A 450 -5.48 1.05 -33.21
CA SER A 450 -4.41 0.67 -32.29
C SER A 450 -3.97 1.90 -31.51
N PHE A 451 -4.35 2.00 -30.23
CA PHE A 451 -3.50 2.69 -29.27
C PHE A 451 -2.39 1.71 -28.94
N VAL A 452 -1.36 1.74 -29.79
CA VAL A 452 -0.02 1.30 -29.43
C VAL A 452 0.36 2.06 -28.16
N SER A 453 1.04 1.38 -27.25
CA SER A 453 1.75 1.93 -26.11
C SER A 453 2.29 3.34 -26.40
N GLN A 454 1.59 4.36 -25.95
CA GLN A 454 2.06 5.73 -26.00
C GLN A 454 2.06 6.25 -24.57
N ASP A 455 3.28 6.25 -24.06
CA ASP A 455 3.73 6.77 -22.78
C ASP A 455 3.75 8.31 -22.84
N GLU A 456 2.60 8.92 -23.14
CA GLU A 456 2.45 10.38 -23.13
C GLU A 456 1.59 10.81 -21.95
N SER A 457 2.30 11.29 -20.92
CA SER A 457 1.92 12.42 -20.06
C SER A 457 0.44 12.53 -19.71
N LEU A 458 -0.08 11.49 -19.06
CA LEU A 458 -1.27 11.63 -18.24
C LEU A 458 -0.93 12.61 -17.13
N GLY A 459 -1.76 13.65 -16.92
CA GLY A 459 -1.69 14.58 -15.79
C GLY A 459 -1.98 13.92 -14.43
N ILE A 460 -1.32 12.79 -14.20
CA ILE A 460 -1.15 12.08 -12.95
C ILE A 460 0.21 12.56 -12.46
N ASN A 461 0.27 13.20 -11.28
CA ASN A 461 1.52 13.67 -10.72
C ASN A 461 2.59 12.57 -10.81
N PRO A 462 3.72 12.80 -11.49
CA PRO A 462 4.81 11.82 -11.57
C PRO A 462 5.42 11.50 -10.20
N ASP A 463 5.17 12.34 -9.19
CA ASP A 463 5.58 12.11 -7.79
C ASP A 463 4.71 11.07 -7.05
N GLU A 464 3.51 10.73 -7.54
CA GLU A 464 2.58 9.80 -6.86
C GLU A 464 2.43 8.44 -7.53
N THR A 465 2.91 8.24 -8.76
CA THR A 465 3.13 6.87 -9.28
C THR A 465 4.39 6.32 -8.67
N GLN A 466 4.32 5.97 -7.39
CA GLN A 466 5.29 5.08 -6.75
C GLN A 466 5.54 3.92 -7.70
N THR A 467 6.81 3.68 -7.99
CA THR A 467 7.25 2.53 -8.78
C THR A 467 6.63 1.27 -8.17
N ARG A 468 5.96 0.46 -8.98
CA ARG A 468 5.43 -0.86 -8.58
C ARG A 468 6.54 -1.68 -7.93
N TRP A 469 6.56 -1.77 -6.61
CA TRP A 469 7.68 -2.36 -5.88
C TRP A 469 7.64 -3.89 -5.85
N TRP A 470 8.81 -4.52 -5.88
CA TRP A 470 8.97 -5.96 -5.76
C TRP A 470 9.60 -6.28 -4.40
N GLY A 471 8.87 -6.98 -3.54
CA GLY A 471 9.41 -7.61 -2.34
C GLY A 471 9.84 -9.05 -2.59
N LEU A 472 9.31 -9.68 -3.64
CA LEU A 472 9.61 -11.08 -3.96
C LEU A 472 10.89 -11.19 -4.81
N PRO A 473 11.89 -11.97 -4.37
CA PRO A 473 13.11 -12.19 -5.14
C PRO A 473 12.85 -12.92 -6.48
N PRO A 474 13.63 -12.65 -7.55
CA PRO A 474 13.50 -13.31 -8.84
C PRO A 474 13.54 -14.84 -8.77
N ALA A 475 14.40 -15.42 -7.92
CA ALA A 475 14.48 -16.87 -7.74
C ALA A 475 13.16 -17.48 -7.25
N VAL A 476 12.47 -16.80 -6.34
CA VAL A 476 11.19 -17.26 -5.80
C VAL A 476 10.09 -17.16 -6.86
N VAL A 477 10.08 -16.09 -7.67
CA VAL A 477 9.14 -15.96 -8.80
C VAL A 477 9.32 -17.11 -9.79
N ARG A 478 10.57 -17.51 -10.08
CA ARG A 478 10.87 -18.69 -10.93
C ARG A 478 10.34 -19.99 -10.30
N LEU A 479 10.57 -20.19 -9.01
CA LEU A 479 10.08 -21.38 -8.30
C LEU A 479 8.56 -21.45 -8.28
N ALA A 480 7.88 -20.35 -7.99
CA ALA A 480 6.42 -20.25 -8.01
C ALA A 480 5.86 -20.58 -9.41
N THR A 481 6.49 -20.05 -10.47
CA THR A 481 6.11 -20.33 -11.87
C THR A 481 6.29 -21.80 -12.22
N LYS A 482 7.43 -22.42 -11.86
CA LYS A 482 7.70 -23.85 -12.08
C LYS A 482 6.70 -24.73 -11.33
N PHE A 483 6.43 -24.41 -10.07
CA PHE A 483 5.46 -25.11 -9.24
C PHE A 483 4.05 -25.06 -9.87
N PHE A 484 3.60 -23.87 -10.24
CA PHE A 484 2.29 -23.68 -10.86
C PHE A 484 2.15 -24.52 -12.13
N ASN A 485 3.13 -24.44 -13.03
CA ASN A 485 3.13 -25.22 -14.27
C ASN A 485 3.12 -26.74 -14.01
N LYS A 486 3.85 -27.21 -12.97
CA LYS A 486 3.82 -28.63 -12.56
C LYS A 486 2.45 -29.05 -12.05
N GLN A 487 1.77 -28.21 -11.25
CA GLN A 487 0.44 -28.52 -10.74
C GLN A 487 -0.62 -28.49 -11.85
N VAL A 488 -0.56 -27.50 -12.75
CA VAL A 488 -1.45 -27.45 -13.92
C VAL A 488 -1.27 -28.68 -14.82
N ALA A 489 -0.05 -29.20 -14.96
CA ALA A 489 0.20 -30.42 -15.73
C ALA A 489 -0.43 -31.69 -15.11
N LYS A 490 -0.62 -31.73 -13.79
CA LYS A 490 -1.31 -32.84 -13.09
C LYS A 490 -2.82 -32.80 -13.25
N MET A 491 -3.39 -31.66 -13.65
CA MET A 491 -4.84 -31.51 -13.78
C MET A 491 -5.38 -32.21 -15.02
N PRO A 492 -6.63 -32.70 -14.98
CA PRO A 492 -7.27 -33.29 -16.14
C PRO A 492 -7.35 -32.25 -17.27
N LYS A 493 -6.80 -32.61 -18.44
CA LYS A 493 -6.89 -31.76 -19.63
C LYS A 493 -8.36 -31.58 -20.00
N ARG A 494 -8.79 -30.32 -20.12
CA ARG A 494 -10.17 -29.97 -20.47
C ARG A 494 -10.51 -30.59 -21.84
N ARG A 495 -11.58 -31.39 -21.91
CA ARG A 495 -12.06 -31.96 -23.18
C ARG A 495 -12.34 -30.83 -24.17
N GLN A 496 -11.58 -30.78 -25.26
CA GLN A 496 -11.87 -29.86 -26.35
C GLN A 496 -13.19 -30.29 -26.99
N SER A 497 -14.22 -29.43 -26.93
CA SER A 497 -15.49 -29.71 -27.59
C SER A 497 -15.26 -29.73 -29.10
N LYS A 498 -15.67 -30.81 -29.77
CA LYS A 498 -15.64 -30.91 -31.24
C LYS A 498 -16.71 -30.07 -31.94
N LEU A 499 -17.59 -29.41 -31.17
CA LEU A 499 -18.65 -28.55 -31.68
C LEU A 499 -18.07 -27.23 -32.17
N VAL A 500 -18.63 -26.67 -33.25
CA VAL A 500 -18.27 -25.35 -33.77
C VAL A 500 -18.64 -24.31 -32.71
N ILE A 501 -17.62 -23.71 -32.10
CA ILE A 501 -17.77 -22.69 -31.05
C ILE A 501 -18.00 -21.35 -31.73
N SER A 502 -18.95 -20.55 -31.24
CA SER A 502 -19.16 -19.19 -31.77
C SER A 502 -17.91 -18.31 -31.55
N PRO A 503 -17.61 -17.33 -32.42
CA PRO A 503 -16.48 -16.42 -32.22
C PRO A 503 -16.52 -15.68 -30.86
N ARG A 504 -17.73 -15.42 -30.34
CA ARG A 504 -17.94 -14.83 -29.01
C ARG A 504 -17.49 -15.77 -27.90
N THR A 505 -18.00 -16.99 -27.92
CA THR A 505 -17.64 -18.02 -26.93
C THR A 505 -16.15 -18.39 -27.01
N GLN A 506 -15.55 -18.35 -28.19
CA GLN A 506 -14.11 -18.57 -28.36
C GLN A 506 -13.29 -17.45 -27.67
N ARG A 507 -13.71 -16.18 -27.81
CA ARG A 507 -13.10 -15.05 -27.10
C ARG A 507 -13.25 -15.18 -25.59
N ASP A 508 -14.44 -15.53 -25.09
CA ASP A 508 -14.69 -15.66 -23.65
C ASP A 508 -13.90 -16.83 -23.03
N ASN A 509 -13.74 -17.94 -23.77
CA ASN A 509 -12.89 -19.06 -23.38
C ASN A 509 -11.41 -18.67 -23.34
N ALA A 510 -10.93 -17.85 -24.28
CA ALA A 510 -9.55 -17.35 -24.29
C ALA A 510 -9.23 -16.43 -23.10
N MET A 511 -10.25 -15.85 -22.45
CA MET A 511 -10.06 -15.03 -21.25
C MET A 511 -9.98 -15.85 -19.95
N GLN A 512 -10.33 -17.15 -19.98
CA GLN A 512 -10.24 -17.99 -18.79
C GLN A 512 -8.78 -18.30 -18.47
N LYS A 513 -8.37 -17.97 -17.25
CA LYS A 513 -7.04 -18.30 -16.73
C LYS A 513 -7.08 -19.68 -16.08
N THR A 514 -5.97 -20.41 -16.21
CA THR A 514 -5.75 -21.63 -15.45
C THR A 514 -5.60 -21.28 -13.97
N ALA A 515 -6.17 -22.09 -13.09
CA ALA A 515 -6.07 -21.92 -11.64
C ALA A 515 -5.82 -23.28 -10.98
N ILE A 516 -5.22 -23.28 -9.80
CA ILE A 516 -4.95 -24.47 -8.99
C ILE A 516 -5.68 -24.39 -7.64
N PRO A 517 -6.00 -25.51 -6.97
CA PRO A 517 -6.56 -25.48 -5.62
C PRO A 517 -5.65 -24.75 -4.64
N VAL A 518 -6.23 -23.95 -3.74
CA VAL A 518 -5.48 -23.26 -2.69
C VAL A 518 -4.82 -24.25 -1.74
N THR A 519 -5.43 -25.42 -1.49
CA THR A 519 -4.82 -26.52 -0.71
C THR A 519 -3.45 -26.93 -1.24
N ALA A 520 -3.30 -27.07 -2.56
CA ALA A 520 -2.03 -27.40 -3.19
C ALA A 520 -0.99 -26.28 -3.01
N PHE A 521 -1.41 -25.01 -3.04
CA PHE A 521 -0.55 -23.86 -2.81
C PHE A 521 -0.09 -23.77 -1.35
N LEU A 522 -1.00 -23.91 -0.38
CA LEU A 522 -0.67 -23.85 1.06
C LEU A 522 0.22 -25.03 1.50
N GLY A 523 0.08 -26.20 0.87
CA GLY A 523 0.95 -27.36 1.10
C GLY A 523 2.33 -27.25 0.42
N ALA A 524 2.57 -26.22 -0.40
CA ALA A 524 3.85 -26.06 -1.08
C ALA A 524 4.96 -25.58 -0.13
N LYS A 525 6.20 -25.86 -0.51
CA LYS A 525 7.42 -25.36 0.15
C LYS A 525 8.38 -24.89 -0.93
N PHE A 526 8.75 -23.60 -0.91
CA PHE A 526 9.74 -23.07 -1.85
C PHE A 526 11.07 -22.90 -1.12
N VAL A 527 12.08 -23.66 -1.53
CA VAL A 527 13.40 -23.64 -0.92
C VAL A 527 14.37 -22.91 -1.86
N THR A 528 15.00 -21.86 -1.38
CA THR A 528 16.15 -21.22 -2.04
C THR A 528 17.40 -21.50 -1.22
N ASP A 529 18.57 -21.01 -1.66
CA ASP A 529 19.81 -21.23 -0.93
C ASP A 529 19.79 -20.55 0.46
N LEU A 530 19.27 -19.33 0.58
CA LEU A 530 19.25 -18.56 1.84
C LEU A 530 18.01 -18.74 2.71
N GLU A 531 16.89 -19.17 2.13
CA GLU A 531 15.61 -19.11 2.82
C GLU A 531 14.66 -20.21 2.37
N THR A 532 13.62 -20.40 3.16
CA THR A 532 12.52 -21.29 2.85
C THR A 532 11.21 -20.55 3.04
N ILE A 533 10.40 -20.54 2.00
CA ILE A 533 9.11 -19.87 2.00
C ILE A 533 8.03 -20.91 2.24
N HIS A 534 7.20 -20.65 3.25
CA HIS A 534 6.13 -21.50 3.70
C HIS A 534 4.77 -20.82 3.49
N PRO A 535 4.14 -20.99 2.31
CA PRO A 535 2.77 -20.53 2.06
C PRO A 535 1.76 -20.96 3.13
N ARG A 536 1.98 -22.07 3.82
CA ARG A 536 1.14 -22.54 4.94
C ARG A 536 0.91 -21.48 6.02
N LEU A 537 1.86 -20.57 6.24
CA LEU A 537 1.72 -19.47 7.21
C LEU A 537 0.61 -18.48 6.83
N LEU A 538 0.16 -18.50 5.57
CA LEU A 538 -0.96 -17.69 5.11
C LEU A 538 -2.33 -18.32 5.43
N ALA A 539 -2.40 -19.57 5.91
CA ALA A 539 -3.67 -20.24 6.20
C ALA A 539 -4.54 -19.44 7.20
N ASP A 540 -3.92 -18.82 8.20
CA ASP A 540 -4.59 -17.97 9.18
C ASP A 540 -5.23 -16.73 8.52
N LYS A 541 -4.59 -16.17 7.48
CA LYS A 541 -5.15 -15.06 6.69
C LYS A 541 -6.35 -15.49 5.85
N PHE A 542 -6.27 -16.67 5.23
CA PHE A 542 -7.43 -17.23 4.51
C PHE A 542 -8.63 -17.40 5.46
N LEU A 543 -8.39 -17.88 6.69
CA LEU A 543 -9.42 -18.02 7.72
C LEU A 543 -9.95 -16.65 8.20
N GLN A 544 -9.07 -15.70 8.48
CA GLN A 544 -9.42 -14.35 8.93
C GLN A 544 -10.39 -13.66 7.95
N TYR A 545 -10.15 -13.84 6.64
CA TYR A 545 -10.98 -13.27 5.58
C TYR A 545 -12.12 -14.20 5.13
N SER A 546 -12.38 -15.30 5.85
CA SER A 546 -13.45 -16.26 5.57
C SER A 546 -13.40 -16.84 4.15
N ILE A 547 -12.20 -17.01 3.59
CA ILE A 547 -11.99 -17.57 2.25
C ILE A 547 -11.86 -19.10 2.39
N PRO A 548 -12.79 -19.89 1.83
CA PRO A 548 -12.79 -21.34 2.00
C PRO A 548 -11.61 -22.00 1.27
N ILE A 549 -10.69 -22.61 2.01
CA ILE A 549 -9.45 -23.20 1.46
C ILE A 549 -9.75 -24.40 0.55
N ASP A 550 -10.75 -25.22 0.88
CA ASP A 550 -11.01 -26.49 0.18
C ASP A 550 -11.62 -26.31 -1.21
N VAL A 551 -12.38 -25.23 -1.41
CA VAL A 551 -13.13 -24.96 -2.65
C VAL A 551 -12.43 -23.89 -3.50
N SER A 552 -11.63 -23.03 -2.89
CA SER A 552 -11.02 -21.91 -3.59
C SER A 552 -9.90 -22.33 -4.53
N THR A 553 -9.80 -21.59 -5.62
CA THR A 553 -8.71 -21.72 -6.60
C THR A 553 -7.91 -20.43 -6.68
N ILE A 554 -6.65 -20.56 -7.09
CA ILE A 554 -5.70 -19.45 -7.19
C ILE A 554 -4.92 -19.54 -8.51
N THR A 555 -4.78 -18.41 -9.20
CA THR A 555 -4.01 -18.29 -10.43
C THR A 555 -2.53 -17.99 -10.14
N LEU A 556 -1.66 -18.15 -11.14
CA LEU A 556 -0.24 -17.81 -11.01
C LEU A 556 -0.02 -16.34 -10.60
N GLN A 557 -0.79 -15.42 -11.18
CA GLN A 557 -0.70 -13.99 -10.85
C GLN A 557 -1.05 -13.74 -9.38
N GLU A 558 -2.12 -14.37 -8.89
CA GLU A 558 -2.51 -14.26 -7.49
C GLU A 558 -1.46 -14.84 -6.53
N ILE A 559 -0.86 -16.01 -6.86
CA ILE A 559 0.23 -16.59 -6.06
C ILE A 559 1.40 -15.61 -5.93
N VAL A 560 1.89 -15.07 -7.06
CA VAL A 560 3.07 -14.18 -7.04
C VAL A 560 2.77 -12.89 -6.30
N ASN A 561 1.59 -12.29 -6.50
CA ASN A 561 1.20 -11.07 -5.80
C ASN A 561 0.99 -11.28 -4.31
N CYS A 562 0.34 -12.38 -3.92
CA CYS A 562 0.16 -12.75 -2.51
C CYS A 562 1.52 -12.98 -1.83
N LEU A 563 2.42 -13.74 -2.45
CA LEU A 563 3.77 -13.95 -1.93
C LEU A 563 4.59 -12.66 -1.91
N ASN A 564 4.42 -11.75 -2.87
CA ASN A 564 5.14 -10.47 -2.90
C ASN A 564 4.78 -9.56 -1.74
N GLU A 565 3.51 -9.50 -1.38
CA GLU A 565 3.02 -8.67 -0.28
C GLU A 565 3.39 -9.25 1.09
N TYR A 566 3.20 -10.56 1.27
CA TYR A 566 3.41 -11.24 2.53
C TYR A 566 4.78 -11.91 2.65
N TYR A 567 5.71 -11.57 1.77
CA TYR A 567 7.01 -12.23 1.65
C TYR A 567 7.71 -12.37 3.01
N VAL A 568 7.74 -11.29 3.81
CA VAL A 568 8.38 -11.27 5.13
C VAL A 568 7.71 -12.20 6.13
N GLU A 569 6.37 -12.34 6.07
CA GLU A 569 5.60 -13.24 6.95
C GLU A 569 5.80 -14.71 6.57
N VAL A 570 6.01 -15.01 5.28
CA VAL A 570 6.16 -16.39 4.78
C VAL A 570 7.60 -16.87 4.69
N SER A 571 8.57 -15.95 4.66
CA SER A 571 10.00 -16.25 4.54
C SER A 571 10.58 -16.66 5.88
N VAL A 572 11.18 -17.85 5.93
CA VAL A 572 11.98 -18.32 7.06
C VAL A 572 13.43 -18.39 6.61
N ASP A 573 14.27 -17.57 7.25
CA ASP A 573 15.70 -17.52 6.99
C ASP A 573 16.37 -18.83 7.44
N LYS A 574 17.21 -19.40 6.57
CA LYS A 574 18.09 -20.51 6.97
C LYS A 574 19.20 -19.99 7.87
N VAL A 575 19.55 -20.80 8.86
CA VAL A 575 20.68 -20.56 9.77
C VAL A 575 21.97 -20.97 9.07
N PHE A 576 22.98 -20.11 9.12
CA PHE A 576 24.31 -20.38 8.59
C PHE A 576 25.36 -20.17 9.67
N THR A 577 26.35 -21.07 9.71
CA THR A 577 27.56 -20.87 10.51
C THR A 577 28.54 -19.96 9.77
N LEU A 578 29.45 -19.30 10.51
CA LEU A 578 30.47 -18.43 9.92
C LEU A 578 31.32 -19.15 8.86
N ASP A 579 31.67 -20.42 9.09
CA ASP A 579 32.43 -21.21 8.13
C ASP A 579 31.64 -21.57 6.87
N GLN A 580 30.32 -21.75 6.99
CA GLN A 580 29.46 -21.92 5.82
C GLN A 580 29.39 -20.62 5.00
N ILE A 581 29.33 -19.45 5.64
CA ILE A 581 29.34 -18.15 4.96
C ILE A 581 30.64 -17.93 4.18
N ARG A 582 31.79 -18.28 4.78
CA ARG A 582 33.11 -18.19 4.12
C ARG A 582 33.19 -19.05 2.86
N ASN A 583 32.65 -20.27 2.93
CA ASN A 583 32.72 -21.26 1.86
C ASN A 583 31.62 -21.11 0.79
N MET A 584 30.62 -20.24 0.98
CA MET A 584 29.59 -20.01 -0.04
C MET A 584 30.21 -19.39 -1.31
N PRO A 585 29.97 -19.94 -2.51
CA PRO A 585 30.45 -19.32 -3.75
C PRO A 585 29.80 -17.95 -3.94
N VAL A 586 30.56 -16.95 -4.43
CA VAL A 586 29.94 -15.70 -4.87
C VAL A 586 29.25 -15.99 -6.19
N PRO A 587 27.92 -15.88 -6.30
CA PRO A 587 27.22 -16.13 -7.55
C PRO A 587 27.69 -15.13 -8.60
N THR A 588 28.10 -15.57 -9.79
CA THR A 588 28.29 -14.63 -10.90
C THR A 588 26.93 -14.17 -11.41
N VAL A 589 26.80 -12.91 -11.84
CA VAL A 589 25.54 -12.36 -12.36
C VAL A 589 24.98 -13.19 -13.52
N GLN A 590 25.85 -13.89 -14.27
CA GLN A 590 25.49 -14.80 -15.37
C GLN A 590 24.98 -16.18 -14.88
N ASP A 591 25.52 -16.74 -13.80
CA ASP A 591 25.10 -18.06 -13.25
C ASP A 591 23.69 -18.03 -12.63
N THR A 592 23.16 -16.85 -12.31
CA THR A 592 21.78 -16.73 -11.78
C THR A 592 20.69 -16.97 -12.84
N GLN A 593 21.06 -16.99 -14.13
CA GLN A 593 20.19 -17.48 -15.21
C GLN A 593 20.16 -19.01 -15.29
N SER A 594 21.18 -19.68 -14.72
CA SER A 594 21.48 -21.11 -14.92
C SER A 594 21.53 -21.93 -13.62
N SER A 595 21.07 -21.42 -12.47
CA SER A 595 21.01 -22.15 -11.18
C SER A 595 19.97 -23.29 -11.14
N THR A 596 20.03 -24.13 -12.16
CA THR A 596 19.51 -25.49 -12.29
C THR A 596 20.64 -26.53 -12.36
N GLY A 597 21.90 -26.17 -12.11
CA GLY A 597 23.02 -27.11 -12.12
C GLY A 597 23.47 -27.56 -10.72
N ASN A 598 23.11 -28.78 -10.33
CA ASN A 598 23.83 -29.67 -9.39
C ASN A 598 23.88 -29.39 -7.86
N GLY A 599 23.11 -28.47 -7.30
CA GLY A 599 22.87 -28.44 -5.85
C GLY A 599 21.55 -29.12 -5.49
N LYS A 600 21.57 -30.26 -4.79
CA LYS A 600 20.42 -31.06 -4.32
C LYS A 600 19.18 -30.20 -4.00
N THR A 601 18.26 -30.07 -4.96
CA THR A 601 17.03 -29.28 -4.83
C THR A 601 15.88 -30.24 -4.59
N GLU A 602 15.66 -30.61 -3.32
CA GLU A 602 14.53 -31.45 -2.93
C GLU A 602 13.26 -30.60 -2.82
N MET A 603 12.36 -30.77 -3.78
CA MET A 603 10.94 -30.48 -3.58
C MET A 603 10.32 -31.65 -2.81
N SER A 604 10.30 -31.57 -1.48
CA SER A 604 9.52 -32.51 -0.67
C SER A 604 8.04 -32.14 -0.75
N ILE A 605 7.26 -32.92 -1.50
CA ILE A 605 5.81 -33.01 -1.30
C ILE A 605 5.66 -33.96 -0.11
N LEU A 606 5.28 -33.44 1.05
CA LEU A 606 4.86 -34.28 2.16
C LEU A 606 3.47 -34.82 1.81
N ASP A 607 3.45 -35.97 1.12
CA ASP A 607 2.32 -36.88 1.20
C ASP A 607 2.45 -37.62 2.54
N GLU A 608 1.74 -37.17 3.58
CA GLU A 608 1.48 -38.00 4.75
C GLU A 608 0.19 -37.52 5.47
N ILE A 609 -0.86 -38.31 5.21
CA ILE A 609 -2.12 -38.60 5.94
C ILE A 609 -2.98 -37.42 6.44
#